data_AF-A0A1G0FWC4-F1
#
_entry.id   AF-A0A1G0FWC4-F1
#
_cell.length_a   1.000
_cell.length_b   1.000
_cell.length_c   1.000
_cell.angle_alpha   90.00
_cell.angle_beta   90.00
_cell.angle_gamma   90.00
#
_symmetry.space_group_name_H-M   'P 1'
#
loop_
_entity.id
_entity.type
_entity.pdbx_description
1 polymer ?
#
loop_
_entity_poly.entity_id
_entity_poly.type
_entity_poly.pdbx_seq_one_letter_code
_entity_poly.pdbx_strand_id
1 'polypeptide(L)'
;MSEKIVEKIITHKGSYVISLKGNQGQLHENIKLFLETKRVHKFKTTPYDYYETTEKGHERIETRRYWITSKIDWLYKKEERAGLNSIGMVESERYIQGVTSKE
;
A
#
# COMPACT_ATOMS: atom_id res chain seq x y z
N MET A 1 -11.21 0.63 9.58
CA MET A 1 -10.35 1.00 10.73
C MET A 1 -10.95 2.27 11.32
N SER A 2 -11.04 2.40 12.64
CA SER A 2 -11.65 3.58 13.25
C SER A 2 -10.65 4.73 13.28
N GLU A 3 -11.07 5.91 12.82
CA GLU A 3 -10.30 7.17 12.86
C GLU A 3 -9.75 7.45 14.26
N LYS A 4 -10.51 7.06 15.29
CA LYS A 4 -10.13 7.13 16.71
C LYS A 4 -8.78 6.48 17.07
N ILE A 5 -8.37 5.41 16.38
CA ILE A 5 -7.06 4.78 16.64
C ILE A 5 -5.93 5.65 16.07
N VAL A 6 -6.12 6.19 14.87
CA VAL A 6 -5.14 7.06 14.20
C VAL A 6 -4.94 8.35 14.99
N GLU A 7 -6.04 8.97 15.44
CA GLU A 7 -6.00 10.18 16.28
C GLU A 7 -5.20 9.95 17.57
N LYS A 8 -5.40 8.81 18.24
CA LYS A 8 -4.64 8.47 19.46
C LYS A 8 -3.14 8.32 19.18
N ILE A 9 -2.75 7.67 18.09
CA ILE A 9 -1.34 7.51 17.72
C ILE A 9 -0.71 8.88 17.49
N ILE A 10 -1.37 9.76 16.73
CA ILE A 10 -0.88 11.12 16.43
C ILE A 10 -0.78 11.96 17.70
N THR A 11 -1.78 11.88 18.59
CA THR A 11 -1.78 12.60 19.87
C THR A 11 -0.56 12.25 20.73
N HIS A 12 -0.10 10.99 20.66
CA HIS A 12 1.09 10.52 21.36
C HIS A 12 2.37 10.61 20.49
N LYS A 13 2.36 11.43 19.42
CA LYS A 13 3.48 11.66 18.50
C LYS A 13 4.03 10.39 17.83
N GLY A 14 3.20 9.35 17.70
CA GLY A 14 3.56 8.13 17.00
C GLY A 14 3.34 8.24 15.48
N SER A 15 4.02 7.37 14.73
CA SER A 15 3.77 7.15 13.29
C SER A 15 2.92 5.89 13.10
N TYR A 16 2.17 5.83 12.00
CA TYR A 16 1.33 4.67 11.69
C TYR A 16 1.46 4.22 10.24
N VAL A 17 1.29 2.92 10.02
CA VAL A 17 1.03 2.31 8.71
C VAL A 17 -0.19 1.42 8.90
N ILE A 18 -1.23 1.65 8.08
CA ILE A 18 -2.48 0.91 8.19
C ILE A 18 -2.90 0.37 6.84
N SER A 19 -3.32 -0.90 6.82
CA SER A 19 -3.95 -1.49 5.65
C SER A 19 -5.38 -0.96 5.51
N LEU A 20 -5.73 -0.57 4.28
CA LEU A 20 -7.10 -0.28 3.93
C LEU A 20 -7.85 -1.61 3.80
N LYS A 21 -8.86 -1.82 4.64
CA LYS A 21 -9.78 -2.96 4.48
C LYS A 21 -10.84 -2.57 3.45
N GLY A 22 -11.15 -3.46 2.51
CA GLY A 22 -12.13 -3.23 1.42
C GLY A 22 -13.56 -2.87 1.89
N ASN A 23 -13.84 -2.93 3.19
CA ASN A 23 -15.07 -2.41 3.78
C ASN A 23 -15.11 -0.87 3.92
N GLN A 24 -14.12 -0.13 3.38
CA GLN A 24 -14.02 1.34 3.44
C GLN A 24 -14.43 2.05 2.13
N GLY A 25 -15.37 1.47 1.38
CA GLY A 25 -16.05 2.14 0.26
C GLY A 25 -15.12 2.65 -0.85
N GLN A 26 -15.49 3.79 -1.46
CA GLN A 26 -14.82 4.38 -2.63
C GLN A 26 -13.32 4.69 -2.43
N LEU A 27 -12.87 4.89 -1.18
CA LEU A 27 -11.47 5.25 -0.91
C LEU A 27 -10.51 4.11 -1.25
N HIS A 28 -10.83 2.89 -0.82
CA HIS A 28 -10.02 1.71 -1.10
C HIS A 28 -9.91 1.49 -2.62
N GLU A 29 -11.04 1.51 -3.32
CA GLU A 29 -11.08 1.30 -4.78
C GLU A 29 -10.33 2.39 -5.55
N ASN A 30 -10.47 3.66 -5.14
CA ASN A 30 -9.76 4.76 -5.78
C ASN A 30 -8.22 4.66 -5.59
N ILE A 31 -7.77 4.34 -4.38
CA ILE A 31 -6.34 4.14 -4.09
C ILE A 31 -5.80 2.92 -4.83
N LYS A 32 -6.54 1.81 -4.83
CA LYS A 32 -6.19 0.60 -5.57
C LYS A 32 -6.07 0.89 -7.06
N LEU A 33 -7.10 1.47 -7.67
CA LEU A 33 -7.11 1.83 -9.10
C LEU A 33 -5.95 2.76 -9.46
N PHE A 34 -5.68 3.77 -8.63
CA PHE A 34 -4.56 4.67 -8.83
C PHE A 34 -3.22 3.91 -8.82
N LEU A 35 -2.95 3.14 -7.77
CA LEU A 35 -1.68 2.43 -7.62
C LEU A 35 -1.47 1.36 -8.69
N GLU A 36 -2.52 0.61 -9.05
CA GLU A 36 -2.49 -0.35 -10.16
C GLU A 36 -2.22 0.34 -11.50
N THR A 37 -2.88 1.45 -11.78
CA THR A 37 -2.64 2.24 -12.99
C THR A 37 -1.20 2.72 -13.04
N LYS A 38 -0.67 3.24 -11.93
CA LYS A 38 0.72 3.69 -11.85
C LYS A 38 1.68 2.52 -12.02
N ARG A 39 1.42 1.36 -11.42
CA ARG A 39 2.23 0.15 -11.59
C ARG A 39 2.29 -0.31 -13.06
N VAL A 40 1.15 -0.38 -13.75
CA VAL A 40 1.10 -0.73 -15.19
C VAL A 40 1.96 0.23 -16.02
N HIS A 41 1.96 1.52 -15.66
CA HIS A 41 2.78 2.54 -16.31
C HIS A 41 4.18 2.69 -15.69
N LYS A 42 4.62 1.74 -14.85
CA LYS A 42 5.92 1.74 -14.15
C LYS A 42 6.24 3.04 -13.41
N PHE A 43 5.20 3.68 -12.85
CA PHE A 43 5.29 4.95 -12.11
C PHE A 43 6.06 6.07 -12.85
N LYS A 44 6.13 6.03 -14.19
CA LYS A 44 6.95 6.96 -15.02
C LYS A 44 6.79 8.45 -14.71
N THR A 45 5.61 8.87 -14.27
CA THR A 45 5.25 10.28 -14.03
C THR A 45 4.90 10.57 -12.57
N THR A 46 5.25 9.69 -11.64
CA THR A 46 4.85 9.81 -10.24
C THR A 46 6.02 9.42 -9.35
N PRO A 47 6.59 10.34 -8.55
CA PRO A 47 7.63 10.00 -7.60
C PRO A 47 7.15 8.90 -6.65
N TYR A 48 7.99 7.90 -6.44
CA TYR A 48 7.69 6.73 -5.62
C TYR A 48 8.98 6.16 -5.04
N ASP A 49 8.84 5.53 -3.87
CA ASP A 49 9.86 4.66 -3.31
C ASP A 49 9.54 3.21 -3.66
N TYR A 50 10.59 2.42 -3.88
CA TYR A 50 10.51 1.00 -4.20
C TYR A 50 11.37 0.19 -3.26
N TYR A 51 10.83 -0.93 -2.79
CA TYR A 51 11.60 -1.93 -2.06
C TYR A 51 11.17 -3.32 -2.48
N GLU A 52 12.13 -4.23 -2.61
CA GLU A 52 11.87 -5.63 -2.95
C GLU A 52 12.61 -6.54 -1.98
N THR A 53 11.90 -7.55 -1.49
CA THR A 53 12.46 -8.60 -0.65
C THR A 53 12.16 -9.95 -1.30
N THR A 54 13.16 -10.83 -1.36
CA THR A 54 12.96 -12.24 -1.73
C THR A 54 13.39 -13.11 -0.56
N GLU A 55 12.45 -13.89 -0.03
CA GLU A 55 12.67 -14.82 1.06
C GLU A 55 12.52 -16.26 0.56
N LYS A 56 13.49 -17.11 0.90
CA LYS A 56 13.44 -18.55 0.62
C LYS A 56 13.15 -19.30 1.92
N GLY A 57 12.00 -19.96 1.98
CA GLY A 57 11.68 -20.98 2.98
C GLY A 57 12.01 -22.38 2.47
N HIS A 58 11.58 -23.41 3.19
CA HIS A 58 11.81 -24.81 2.81
C HIS A 58 11.30 -25.12 1.39
N GLU A 59 9.99 -24.95 1.14
CA GLU A 59 9.35 -25.31 -0.13
C GLU A 59 8.78 -24.10 -0.88
N ARG A 60 8.98 -22.90 -0.33
CA ARG A 60 8.37 -21.66 -0.80
C ARG A 60 9.42 -20.60 -1.03
N ILE A 61 9.33 -19.92 -2.17
CA ILE A 61 10.02 -18.66 -2.42
C ILE A 61 8.95 -17.57 -2.47
N GLU A 62 9.15 -16.48 -1.75
CA GLU A 62 8.24 -15.34 -1.77
C GLU A 62 9.01 -14.06 -2.09
N THR A 63 8.63 -13.42 -3.19
CA THR A 63 9.09 -12.08 -3.56
C THR A 63 7.99 -11.08 -3.25
N ARG A 64 8.28 -10.12 -2.37
CA ARG A 64 7.37 -9.00 -2.07
C ARG A 64 7.94 -7.72 -2.62
N ARG A 65 7.11 -6.97 -3.35
CA ARG A 65 7.44 -5.69 -3.97
C ARG A 65 6.56 -4.61 -3.37
N TYR A 66 7.19 -3.57 -2.87
CA TYR A 66 6.55 -2.47 -2.16
C TYR A 66 6.70 -1.20 -3.00
N TRP A 67 5.58 -0.51 -3.24
CA TRP A 67 5.58 0.83 -3.83
C TRP A 67 4.89 1.79 -2.88
N ILE A 68 5.53 2.92 -2.59
CA ILE A 68 4.98 3.98 -1.74
C ILE A 68 5.09 5.30 -2.48
N THR A 69 4.05 6.14 -2.41
CA THR A 69 4.09 7.50 -2.95
C THR A 69 3.36 8.47 -2.04
N SER A 70 3.95 9.66 -1.88
CA SER A 70 3.32 10.80 -1.22
C SER A 70 2.51 11.67 -2.21
N LYS A 71 2.42 11.27 -3.49
CA LYS A 71 1.62 12.00 -4.48
C LYS A 71 0.13 11.68 -4.34
N ILE A 72 -0.47 12.25 -3.30
CA ILE A 72 -1.85 11.98 -2.87
C ILE A 72 -2.78 13.19 -3.01
N ASP A 73 -2.35 14.25 -3.71
CA ASP A 73 -3.15 15.48 -3.88
C ASP A 73 -4.49 15.27 -4.60
N TRP A 74 -4.59 14.19 -5.38
CA TRP A 74 -5.80 13.81 -6.11
C TRP A 74 -6.85 13.16 -5.20
N LEU A 75 -6.48 12.77 -3.97
CA LEU A 75 -7.35 12.05 -3.05
C LEU A 75 -8.42 12.98 -2.48
N TYR A 76 -9.68 12.68 -2.78
CA TYR A 76 -10.81 13.46 -2.29
C TYR A 76 -10.88 13.43 -0.76
N LYS A 77 -11.09 14.61 -0.13
CA LYS A 77 -11.19 14.78 1.33
C LYS A 77 -9.99 14.23 2.10
N LYS A 78 -8.78 14.38 1.57
CA LYS A 78 -7.54 13.96 2.28
C LYS A 78 -7.41 14.65 3.64
N GLU A 79 -7.91 15.86 3.78
CA GLU A 79 -7.85 16.68 4.99
C GLU A 79 -8.69 16.09 6.14
N GLU A 80 -9.75 15.32 5.82
CA GLU A 80 -10.55 14.61 6.81
C GLU A 80 -9.80 13.38 7.38
N ARG A 81 -8.64 13.02 6.79
CA ARG A 81 -7.81 11.91 7.24
C ARG A 81 -6.63 12.45 8.06
N ALA A 82 -6.75 12.35 9.38
CA ALA A 82 -5.72 12.78 10.31
C ALA A 82 -4.34 12.16 9.96
N GLY A 83 -3.40 13.01 9.53
CA GLY A 83 -2.00 12.63 9.32
C GLY A 83 -1.70 11.77 8.09
N LEU A 84 -2.60 11.67 7.11
CA LEU A 84 -2.35 10.88 5.90
C LEU A 84 -1.31 11.56 5.00
N ASN A 85 -0.12 10.97 4.92
CA ASN A 85 1.01 11.54 4.15
C ASN A 85 1.35 10.76 2.87
N SER A 86 1.02 9.47 2.82
CA SER A 86 1.39 8.59 1.71
C SER A 86 0.44 7.42 1.57
N ILE A 87 0.41 6.84 0.37
CA ILE A 87 -0.27 5.58 0.06
C ILE A 87 0.74 4.59 -0.52
N GLY A 88 0.45 3.30 -0.41
CA GLY A 88 1.30 2.28 -0.97
C GLY A 88 0.56 0.99 -1.27
N MET A 89 1.21 0.15 -2.08
CA MET A 89 0.75 -1.19 -2.42
C MET A 89 1.87 -2.19 -2.23
N VAL A 90 1.48 -3.43 -1.96
CA VAL A 90 2.38 -4.58 -1.90
C VAL A 90 1.90 -5.58 -2.93
N GLU A 91 2.82 -6.08 -3.73
CA GLU A 91 2.61 -7.25 -4.56
C GLU A 91 3.38 -8.42 -3.96
N SER A 92 2.72 -9.56 -3.84
CA SER A 92 3.29 -10.79 -3.33
C SER A 92 3.29 -11.85 -4.41
N GLU A 93 4.47 -12.24 -4.88
CA GLU A 93 4.67 -13.35 -5.79
C GLU A 93 5.22 -14.55 -5.02
N ARG A 94 4.48 -15.66 -5.00
CA ARG A 94 4.86 -16.86 -4.26
C ARG A 94 5.04 -18.01 -5.22
N TYR A 95 6.14 -18.72 -5.10
CA TYR A 95 6.40 -19.98 -5.77
C TYR A 95 6.36 -21.12 -4.74
N ILE A 96 5.47 -22.09 -4.94
CA ILE A 96 5.30 -23.26 -4.09
C ILE A 96 5.20 -24.49 -5.00
N GLN A 97 6.13 -25.45 -4.85
CA GLN A 97 6.08 -26.76 -5.53
C GLN A 97 5.75 -26.70 -7.04
N GLY A 98 6.36 -25.78 -7.80
CA GLY A 98 6.14 -25.66 -9.25
C GLY A 98 5.03 -24.68 -9.65
N VAL A 99 4.27 -24.14 -8.70
CA VAL A 99 3.16 -23.21 -8.96
C VAL A 99 3.52 -21.81 -8.48
N THR A 100 3.36 -20.83 -9.37
CA THR A 100 3.50 -19.40 -9.03
C THR A 100 2.12 -18.77 -8.85
N SER A 101 1.89 -18.11 -7.70
CA SER A 101 0.74 -17.24 -7.47
C SER A 101 1.19 -15.79 -7.27
N LYS A 102 0.31 -14.85 -7.62
CA LYS A 102 0.56 -13.42 -7.53
C LYS A 102 -0.66 -12.72 -6.93
N GLU A 103 -0.43 -11.99 -5.85
CA GLU A 103 -1.43 -11.21 -5.09
C GLU A 103 -1.05 -9.73 -5.08
#